data_AF-A0A8X7RDI6-F1
#
_entry.id   AF-A0A8X7RDI6-F1
#
_cell.length_a   1.000
_cell.length_b   1.000
_cell.length_c   1.000
_cell.angle_alpha   90.00
_cell.angle_beta   90.00
_cell.angle_gamma   90.00
#
_symmetry.space_group_name_H-M   'P 1'
#
loop_
_entity.id
_entity.type
_entity.pdbx_description
1 polymer ?
#
loop_
_entity_poly.entity_id
_entity_poly.type
_entity_poly.pdbx_seq_one_letter_code
_entity_poly.pdbx_strand_id
1 'polypeptide(L)'
;MKLHQAQNTWHSDNWSFKFLLLVSVMVASFFIPQLYIQIYGEIARVGAGIFLGLQLISVIEFITWWNNYWMPNNQNKQSCSFGLAMSVVFYIGSVCGIAVMYYFYVASTSCALNIFFISLTVLLLIVMMVMSLHSKVKSSLMSSGIMASYIVFLCWSAIRSEPSHTKCNAHTQNGHTDWITVLSFLIAIGAIVMATFSTGIDSESFSFQFRKDEAKEEDDIPYSYGFFHLVFSLGAMYFAMLFISWNLEHSAPKWSMDVGWTSTWVKIVNEWFAAGIYPEPKRSDPCCFLEGLVLEVLAMNDPFQISPGDLEAAQLDDLIREIEEKSLFYHQEKKKSLRARYVYGTIFLVINLCAWFIRDYAQKALTTLIPRKVIIF
;
A
#
# COMPACT_ATOMS: atom_id res chain seq x y z
N MET A 1 27.68 -13.70 7.67
CA MET A 1 27.94 -12.34 8.20
C MET A 1 28.53 -11.35 7.18
N LYS A 2 29.73 -11.56 6.58
CA LYS A 2 30.38 -10.56 5.67
C LYS A 2 29.53 -10.09 4.46
N LEU A 3 28.75 -10.98 3.85
CA LEU A 3 27.90 -10.64 2.70
C LEU A 3 26.79 -9.64 3.10
N HIS A 4 26.19 -9.86 4.29
CA HIS A 4 25.10 -9.02 4.78
C HIS A 4 25.60 -7.61 5.14
N GLN A 5 26.83 -7.52 5.65
CA GLN A 5 27.51 -6.27 5.96
C GLN A 5 27.78 -5.44 4.69
N ALA A 6 28.35 -6.03 3.63
CA ALA A 6 28.61 -5.31 2.38
C ALA A 6 27.32 -4.78 1.72
N GLN A 7 26.25 -5.58 1.73
CA GLN A 7 24.94 -5.16 1.24
C GLN A 7 24.35 -4.01 2.06
N ASN A 8 24.46 -4.06 3.40
CA ASN A 8 23.98 -3.01 4.29
C ASN A 8 24.77 -1.71 4.10
N THR A 9 26.10 -1.76 3.98
CA THR A 9 26.94 -0.60 3.66
C THR A 9 26.52 0.01 2.32
N TRP A 10 26.37 -0.80 1.26
CA TRP A 10 25.90 -0.27 -0.02
C TRP A 10 24.48 0.31 0.08
N HIS A 11 23.57 -0.31 0.83
CA HIS A 11 22.18 0.14 0.98
C HIS A 11 22.09 1.46 1.74
N SER A 12 22.87 1.63 2.81
CA SER A 12 22.75 2.74 3.75
C SER A 12 23.78 3.87 3.59
N ASP A 13 24.89 3.62 2.88
CA ASP A 13 25.95 4.60 2.63
C ASP A 13 26.02 5.03 1.15
N ASN A 14 27.05 5.81 0.77
CA ASN A 14 27.34 6.26 -0.61
C ASN A 14 26.20 7.02 -1.33
N TRP A 15 25.47 7.88 -0.62
CA TRP A 15 24.36 8.66 -1.17
C TRP A 15 24.74 9.56 -2.35
N SER A 16 25.91 10.21 -2.31
CA SER A 16 26.37 11.08 -3.39
C SER A 16 26.51 10.33 -4.72
N PHE A 17 27.08 9.13 -4.69
CA PHE A 17 27.21 8.29 -5.88
C PHE A 17 25.85 7.85 -6.41
N LYS A 18 24.94 7.39 -5.54
CA LYS A 18 23.58 6.99 -5.93
C LYS A 18 22.79 8.14 -6.55
N PHE A 19 22.92 9.35 -5.99
CA PHE A 19 22.23 10.53 -6.53
C PHE A 19 22.77 10.91 -7.92
N LEU A 20 24.10 10.89 -8.11
CA LEU A 20 24.71 11.12 -9.43
C LEU A 20 24.28 10.07 -10.45
N LEU A 21 24.23 8.80 -10.06
CA LEU A 21 23.75 7.71 -10.90
C LEU A 21 22.28 7.92 -11.30
N LEU A 22 21.43 8.26 -10.33
CA LEU A 22 20.01 8.56 -10.56
C LEU A 22 19.82 9.69 -11.57
N VAL A 23 20.47 10.83 -11.35
CA VAL A 23 20.37 11.99 -12.26
C VAL A 23 20.88 11.61 -13.66
N SER A 24 21.97 10.85 -13.74
CA SER A 24 22.53 10.39 -15.01
C SER A 24 21.55 9.49 -15.78
N VAL A 25 20.87 8.55 -15.11
CA VAL A 25 19.84 7.68 -15.72
C VAL A 25 18.61 8.49 -16.15
N MET A 26 18.20 9.48 -15.36
CA MET A 26 17.09 10.37 -15.72
C MET A 26 17.40 11.18 -16.99
N VAL A 27 18.60 11.74 -17.09
CA VAL A 27 19.05 12.46 -18.29
C VAL A 27 19.18 11.51 -19.48
N ALA A 28 19.73 10.31 -19.27
CA ALA A 28 19.86 9.29 -20.31
C ALA A 28 18.51 8.87 -20.91
N SER A 29 17.43 8.91 -20.12
CA SER A 29 16.09 8.52 -20.57
C SER A 29 15.53 9.40 -21.69
N PHE A 30 16.00 10.65 -21.84
CA PHE A 30 15.58 11.55 -22.94
C PHE A 30 16.15 11.15 -24.31
N PHE A 31 17.18 10.30 -24.33
CA PHE A 31 17.80 9.81 -25.56
C PHE A 31 17.23 8.46 -26.02
N ILE A 32 16.24 7.91 -25.30
CA ILE A 32 15.61 6.63 -25.63
C ILE A 32 14.61 6.82 -26.79
N PRO A 33 14.72 6.06 -27.89
CA PRO A 33 13.78 6.14 -29.01
C PRO A 33 12.34 5.74 -28.64
N GLN A 34 11.36 6.32 -29.34
CA GLN A 34 9.92 6.13 -29.10
C GLN A 34 9.48 4.66 -29.07
N LEU A 35 10.06 3.80 -29.92
CA LEU A 35 9.73 2.37 -29.97
C LEU A 35 9.99 1.67 -28.63
N TYR A 36 11.11 1.97 -27.98
CA TYR A 36 11.46 1.37 -26.70
C TYR A 36 10.58 1.88 -25.56
N ILE A 37 10.14 3.14 -25.63
CA ILE A 37 9.21 3.73 -24.65
C ILE A 37 7.85 3.04 -24.71
N GLN A 38 7.35 2.70 -25.91
CA GLN A 38 6.09 1.96 -26.06
C GLN A 38 6.19 0.54 -25.50
N ILE A 39 7.27 -0.18 -25.80
CA ILE A 39 7.52 -1.52 -25.24
C ILE A 39 7.60 -1.45 -23.71
N TYR A 40 8.33 -0.47 -23.17
CA TYR A 40 8.41 -0.25 -21.73
C TYR A 40 7.03 0.08 -21.13
N GLY A 41 6.19 0.83 -21.83
CA GLY A 41 4.83 1.13 -21.41
C GLY A 41 3.97 -0.13 -21.22
N GLU A 42 4.08 -1.11 -22.11
CA GLU A 42 3.40 -2.41 -21.96
C GLU A 42 3.93 -3.20 -20.75
N ILE A 43 5.26 -3.22 -20.56
CA ILE A 43 5.88 -3.86 -19.38
C ILE A 43 5.43 -3.19 -18.09
N ALA A 44 5.43 -1.86 -18.05
CA ALA A 44 5.01 -1.08 -16.90
C ALA A 44 3.51 -1.26 -16.61
N ARG A 45 2.67 -1.53 -17.61
CA ARG A 45 1.25 -1.88 -17.40
C ARG A 45 1.11 -3.18 -16.61
N VAL A 46 1.88 -4.21 -16.97
CA VAL A 46 1.90 -5.48 -16.21
C VAL A 46 2.48 -5.28 -14.81
N GLY A 47 3.59 -4.55 -14.70
CA GLY A 47 4.23 -4.23 -13.41
C GLY A 47 3.30 -3.44 -12.47
N ALA A 48 2.54 -2.49 -13.00
CA ALA A 48 1.52 -1.74 -12.27
C ALA A 48 0.40 -2.66 -11.75
N GLY A 49 -0.01 -3.67 -12.52
CA GLY A 49 -0.96 -4.70 -12.07
C GLY A 49 -0.40 -5.54 -10.91
N ILE A 50 0.87 -5.96 -11.00
CA ILE A 50 1.56 -6.68 -9.91
C ILE A 50 1.64 -5.80 -8.65
N PHE A 51 1.98 -4.52 -8.82
CA PHE A 51 2.03 -3.56 -7.72
C PHE A 51 0.69 -3.47 -6.98
N LEU A 52 -0.42 -3.33 -7.71
CA LEU A 52 -1.76 -3.28 -7.13
C LEU A 52 -2.10 -4.55 -6.34
N GLY A 53 -1.71 -5.72 -6.84
CA GLY A 53 -1.87 -6.99 -6.12
C GLY A 53 -1.06 -7.04 -4.81
N LEU A 54 0.20 -6.60 -4.83
CA LEU A 54 1.04 -6.51 -3.62
C LEU A 54 0.48 -5.50 -2.62
N GLN A 55 0.04 -4.34 -3.09
CA GLN A 55 -0.59 -3.32 -2.25
C GLN A 55 -1.88 -3.86 -1.62
N LEU A 56 -2.69 -4.60 -2.37
CA LEU A 56 -3.91 -5.22 -1.86
C LEU A 56 -3.62 -6.22 -0.74
N ILE A 57 -2.64 -7.12 -0.92
CA ILE A 57 -2.25 -8.08 0.12
C ILE A 57 -1.78 -7.35 1.37
N SER A 58 -0.94 -6.32 1.21
CA SER A 58 -0.44 -5.50 2.33
C SER A 58 -1.56 -4.75 3.05
N VAL A 59 -2.59 -4.26 2.33
CA VAL A 59 -3.78 -3.64 2.95
C VAL A 59 -4.58 -4.67 3.75
N ILE A 60 -4.78 -5.89 3.24
CA ILE A 60 -5.51 -6.94 3.98
C ILE A 60 -4.75 -7.34 5.25
N GLU A 61 -3.43 -7.45 5.17
CA GLU A 61 -2.58 -7.74 6.33
C GLU A 61 -2.57 -6.60 7.33
N PHE A 62 -2.54 -5.35 6.85
CA PHE A 62 -2.72 -4.18 7.70
C PHE A 62 -4.09 -4.18 8.40
N ILE A 63 -5.18 -4.52 7.70
CA ILE A 63 -6.51 -4.65 8.30
C ILE A 63 -6.53 -5.74 9.38
N THR A 64 -5.87 -6.87 9.12
CA THR A 64 -5.77 -8.00 10.07
C THR A 64 -4.94 -7.61 11.30
N TRP A 65 -3.81 -6.93 11.08
CA TRP A 65 -2.97 -6.39 12.15
C TRP A 65 -3.73 -5.37 12.99
N TRP A 66 -4.43 -4.43 12.34
CA TRP A 66 -5.26 -3.43 12.99
C TRP A 66 -6.36 -4.09 13.82
N ASN A 67 -6.97 -5.14 13.28
CA ASN A 67 -7.97 -5.94 13.96
C ASN A 67 -7.43 -6.54 15.26
N ASN A 68 -6.27 -7.18 15.20
CA ASN A 68 -5.65 -7.84 16.36
C ASN A 68 -5.11 -6.84 17.38
N TYR A 69 -4.69 -5.64 16.94
CA TYR A 69 -4.22 -4.59 17.83
C TYR A 69 -5.34 -4.03 18.71
N TRP A 70 -6.52 -3.76 18.13
CA TRP A 70 -7.67 -3.21 18.87
C TRP A 70 -8.53 -4.28 19.55
N MET A 71 -8.54 -5.50 19.00
CA MET A 71 -9.18 -6.66 19.59
C MET A 71 -8.14 -7.74 19.92
N PRO A 72 -7.24 -7.49 20.90
CA PRO A 72 -6.30 -8.51 21.34
C PRO A 72 -7.07 -9.69 21.95
N ASN A 73 -6.50 -10.89 21.87
CA ASN A 73 -7.11 -12.13 22.39
C ASN A 73 -7.29 -12.17 23.93
N ASN A 74 -6.89 -11.09 24.60
CA ASN A 74 -7.25 -10.76 25.97
C ASN A 74 -8.78 -10.57 26.03
N GLN A 75 -9.47 -11.57 26.58
CA GLN A 75 -10.93 -11.69 26.63
C GLN A 75 -11.62 -10.66 27.57
N ASN A 76 -11.24 -9.39 27.54
CA ASN A 76 -11.94 -8.34 28.27
C ASN A 76 -13.25 -7.99 27.53
N LYS A 77 -14.39 -8.02 28.25
CA LYS A 77 -15.71 -7.60 27.75
C LYS A 77 -15.67 -6.21 27.10
N GLN A 78 -14.80 -5.33 27.59
CA GLN A 78 -14.60 -3.99 27.04
C GLN A 78 -14.02 -3.98 25.62
N SER A 79 -13.07 -4.88 25.31
CA SER A 79 -12.46 -4.97 23.97
C SER A 79 -13.45 -5.50 22.92
N CYS A 80 -14.28 -6.48 23.29
CA CYS A 80 -15.35 -6.97 22.42
C CYS A 80 -16.41 -5.89 22.14
N SER A 81 -16.84 -5.15 23.17
CA SER A 81 -17.78 -4.04 23.01
C SER A 81 -17.23 -2.93 22.11
N PHE A 82 -15.93 -2.61 22.25
CA PHE A 82 -15.25 -1.64 21.40
C PHE A 82 -15.16 -2.11 19.94
N GLY A 83 -14.81 -3.37 19.70
CA GLY A 83 -14.74 -3.94 18.36
C GLY A 83 -16.08 -3.94 17.63
N LEU A 84 -17.17 -4.26 18.34
CA LEU A 84 -18.53 -4.16 17.80
C LEU A 84 -18.91 -2.71 17.47
N ALA A 85 -18.62 -1.76 18.36
CA ALA A 85 -18.90 -0.35 18.11
C ALA A 85 -18.15 0.17 16.88
N MET A 86 -16.86 -0.14 16.77
CA MET A 86 -16.04 0.24 15.61
C MET A 86 -16.53 -0.39 14.30
N SER A 87 -16.92 -1.67 14.33
CA SER A 87 -17.50 -2.34 13.17
C SER A 87 -18.78 -1.64 12.67
N VAL A 88 -19.69 -1.29 13.59
CA VAL A 88 -20.92 -0.57 13.26
C VAL A 88 -20.60 0.77 12.60
N VAL A 89 -19.62 1.52 13.11
CA VAL A 89 -19.18 2.79 12.50
C VAL A 89 -18.70 2.59 11.06
N PHE A 90 -17.86 1.58 10.80
CA PHE A 90 -17.37 1.30 9.45
C PHE A 90 -18.49 0.86 8.49
N TYR A 91 -19.45 0.06 8.94
CA TYR A 91 -20.61 -0.32 8.12
C TYR A 91 -21.53 0.87 7.83
N ILE A 92 -21.80 1.73 8.82
CA ILE A 92 -22.57 2.97 8.60
C ILE A 92 -21.84 3.86 7.60
N GLY A 93 -20.53 4.04 7.75
CA GLY A 93 -19.70 4.79 6.80
C GLY A 93 -19.78 4.23 5.38
N SER A 94 -19.75 2.90 5.23
CA SER A 94 -19.89 2.21 3.94
C SER A 94 -21.25 2.47 3.28
N VAL A 95 -22.34 2.37 4.05
CA VAL A 95 -23.71 2.65 3.56
C VAL A 95 -23.86 4.12 3.18
N CYS A 96 -23.34 5.04 3.98
CA CYS A 96 -23.31 6.47 3.65
C CYS A 96 -22.51 6.73 2.37
N GLY A 97 -21.35 6.09 2.19
CA GLY A 97 -20.54 6.19 0.97
C GLY A 97 -21.31 5.73 -0.27
N ILE A 98 -22.04 4.61 -0.19
CA ILE A 98 -22.91 4.13 -1.27
C ILE A 98 -24.02 5.13 -1.58
N ALA A 99 -24.70 5.67 -0.56
CA ALA A 99 -25.76 6.66 -0.76
C ALA A 99 -25.25 7.94 -1.44
N VAL A 100 -24.08 8.43 -1.01
CA VAL A 100 -23.38 9.56 -1.64
C VAL A 100 -23.03 9.23 -3.09
N MET A 101 -22.52 8.03 -3.38
CA MET A 101 -22.21 7.62 -4.75
C MET A 101 -23.44 7.58 -5.64
N TYR A 102 -24.56 7.02 -5.17
CA TYR A 102 -25.81 7.03 -5.91
C TYR A 102 -26.29 8.46 -6.19
N TYR A 103 -26.26 9.33 -5.19
CA TYR A 103 -26.70 10.72 -5.35
C TYR A 103 -25.88 11.50 -6.38
N PHE A 104 -24.54 11.39 -6.35
CA PHE A 104 -23.67 12.18 -7.22
C PHE A 104 -23.42 11.58 -8.60
N TYR A 105 -23.40 10.25 -8.74
CA TYR A 105 -22.96 9.57 -9.97
C TYR A 105 -24.08 8.83 -10.72
N VAL A 106 -25.30 8.82 -10.17
CA VAL A 106 -26.49 8.21 -10.78
C VAL A 106 -27.58 9.28 -10.93
N ALA A 107 -27.29 10.32 -11.71
CA ALA A 107 -28.24 11.41 -11.96
C ALA A 107 -29.34 11.05 -12.99
N SER A 108 -29.12 10.03 -13.83
CA SER A 108 -30.08 9.61 -14.86
C SER A 108 -29.93 8.13 -15.21
N THR A 109 -30.94 7.54 -15.86
CA THR A 109 -30.92 6.15 -16.35
C THR A 109 -29.88 5.91 -17.46
N SER A 110 -29.33 6.98 -18.05
CA SER A 110 -28.24 6.92 -19.01
C SER A 110 -26.89 6.49 -18.39
N CYS A 111 -26.78 6.48 -17.07
CA CYS A 111 -25.56 6.10 -16.32
C CYS A 111 -25.55 4.62 -15.93
N ALA A 112 -25.93 3.73 -16.86
CA ALA A 112 -26.10 2.30 -16.59
C ALA A 112 -24.84 1.61 -16.04
N LEU A 113 -23.66 2.06 -16.47
CA LEU A 113 -22.38 1.48 -16.04
C LEU A 113 -22.06 1.84 -14.58
N ASN A 114 -22.29 3.10 -14.16
CA ASN A 114 -22.12 3.50 -12.77
C ASN A 114 -23.15 2.82 -11.86
N ILE A 115 -24.40 2.65 -12.33
CA ILE A 115 -25.42 1.86 -11.64
C ILE A 115 -24.93 0.42 -11.43
N PHE A 116 -24.41 -0.21 -12.49
CA PHE A 116 -23.90 -1.59 -12.43
C PHE A 116 -22.76 -1.73 -11.42
N PHE A 117 -21.75 -0.85 -11.45
CA PHE A 117 -20.63 -0.91 -10.51
C PHE A 117 -21.10 -0.75 -9.06
N ILE A 118 -21.89 0.28 -8.74
CA ILE A 118 -22.35 0.51 -7.37
C ILE A 118 -23.25 -0.64 -6.90
N SER A 119 -24.14 -1.16 -7.75
CA SER A 119 -24.99 -2.31 -7.42
C SER A 119 -24.18 -3.59 -7.17
N LEU A 120 -23.12 -3.83 -7.95
CA LEU A 120 -22.22 -4.96 -7.73
C LEU A 120 -21.44 -4.80 -6.43
N THR A 121 -20.96 -3.59 -6.10
CA THR A 121 -20.33 -3.29 -4.80
C THR A 121 -21.28 -3.59 -3.64
N VAL A 122 -22.55 -3.17 -3.72
CA VAL A 122 -23.58 -3.49 -2.71
C VAL A 122 -23.76 -5.01 -2.56
N LEU A 123 -23.80 -5.74 -3.67
CA LEU A 123 -23.87 -7.21 -3.64
C LEU A 123 -22.66 -7.82 -2.94
N LEU A 124 -21.44 -7.36 -3.26
CA LEU A 124 -20.21 -7.83 -2.62
C LEU A 124 -20.22 -7.56 -1.10
N LEU A 125 -20.71 -6.39 -0.66
CA LEU A 125 -20.85 -6.08 0.76
C LEU A 125 -21.82 -7.02 1.47
N ILE A 126 -22.98 -7.32 0.86
CA ILE A 126 -23.96 -8.25 1.42
C ILE A 126 -23.34 -9.65 1.54
N VAL A 127 -22.65 -10.12 0.50
CA VAL A 127 -21.96 -11.41 0.51
C VAL A 127 -20.92 -11.46 1.62
N MET A 128 -20.04 -10.46 1.74
CA MET A 128 -19.04 -10.42 2.81
C MET A 128 -19.66 -10.36 4.21
N MET A 129 -20.76 -9.62 4.39
CA MET A 129 -21.49 -9.56 5.66
C MET A 129 -22.07 -10.93 6.03
N VAL A 130 -22.71 -11.63 5.08
CA VAL A 130 -23.24 -12.98 5.29
C VAL A 130 -22.13 -13.98 5.59
N MET A 131 -21.02 -13.93 4.86
CA MET A 131 -19.86 -14.80 5.10
C MET A 131 -19.25 -14.57 6.48
N SER A 132 -19.21 -13.31 6.96
CA SER A 132 -18.68 -12.97 8.28
C SER A 132 -19.57 -13.44 9.43
N LEU A 133 -20.88 -13.62 9.19
CA LEU A 133 -21.83 -14.18 10.15
C LEU A 133 -21.89 -15.71 10.10
N HIS A 134 -21.32 -16.34 9.08
CA HIS A 134 -21.39 -17.78 8.90
C HIS A 134 -20.43 -18.49 9.85
N SER A 135 -20.97 -19.36 10.70
CA SER A 135 -20.24 -20.05 11.78
C SER A 135 -19.04 -20.90 11.33
N LYS A 136 -18.94 -21.27 10.04
CA LYS A 136 -17.77 -21.99 9.52
C LYS A 136 -16.61 -21.09 9.08
N VAL A 137 -16.83 -19.80 8.85
CA VAL A 137 -15.81 -18.84 8.40
C VAL A 137 -15.50 -17.93 9.59
N LYS A 138 -14.43 -18.25 10.32
CA LYS A 138 -14.03 -17.54 11.56
C LYS A 138 -13.39 -16.19 11.25
N SER A 139 -14.16 -15.24 10.71
CA SER A 139 -13.72 -13.86 10.45
C SER A 139 -14.32 -12.90 11.47
N SER A 140 -13.53 -11.92 11.93
CA SER A 140 -14.02 -10.91 12.87
C SER A 140 -14.93 -9.88 12.17
N LEU A 141 -15.99 -9.45 12.87
CA LEU A 141 -16.95 -8.47 12.34
C LEU A 141 -16.30 -7.09 12.08
N MET A 142 -15.30 -6.71 12.87
CA MET A 142 -14.58 -5.44 12.69
C MET A 142 -13.74 -5.43 11.42
N SER A 143 -12.98 -6.50 11.15
CA SER A 143 -12.22 -6.66 9.90
C SER A 143 -13.14 -6.54 8.67
N SER A 144 -14.33 -7.14 8.73
CA SER A 144 -15.31 -7.10 7.64
C SER A 144 -15.87 -5.70 7.39
N GLY A 145 -16.12 -4.94 8.46
CA GLY A 145 -16.53 -3.54 8.36
C GLY A 145 -15.46 -2.65 7.72
N ILE A 146 -14.19 -2.81 8.13
CA ILE A 146 -13.07 -2.06 7.53
C ILE A 146 -12.91 -2.41 6.05
N MET A 147 -13.00 -3.71 5.72
CA MET A 147 -12.94 -4.17 4.34
C MET A 147 -14.11 -3.64 3.49
N ALA A 148 -15.32 -3.60 4.06
CA ALA A 148 -16.48 -3.00 3.40
C ALA A 148 -16.23 -1.53 3.03
N SER A 149 -15.63 -0.77 3.95
CA SER A 149 -15.29 0.64 3.70
C SER A 149 -14.23 0.77 2.60
N TYR A 150 -13.25 -0.12 2.58
CA TYR A 150 -12.20 -0.15 1.56
C TYR A 150 -12.76 -0.46 0.16
N ILE A 151 -13.65 -1.45 0.04
CA ILE A 151 -14.31 -1.80 -1.22
C ILE A 151 -15.18 -0.64 -1.74
N VAL A 152 -15.94 0.03 -0.87
CA VAL A 152 -16.69 1.25 -1.23
C VAL A 152 -15.75 2.36 -1.70
N PHE A 153 -14.60 2.53 -1.06
CA PHE A 153 -13.58 3.50 -1.49
C PHE A 153 -12.98 3.15 -2.85
N LEU A 154 -12.71 1.87 -3.15
CA LEU A 154 -12.22 1.44 -4.45
C LEU A 154 -13.24 1.69 -5.57
N CYS A 155 -14.51 1.37 -5.33
CA CYS A 155 -15.61 1.69 -6.25
C CYS A 155 -15.70 3.21 -6.51
N TRP A 156 -15.67 4.01 -5.44
CA TRP A 156 -15.69 5.47 -5.56
C TRP A 156 -14.49 6.00 -6.37
N SER A 157 -13.29 5.47 -6.10
CA SER A 157 -12.08 5.83 -6.83
C SER A 157 -12.15 5.45 -8.31
N ALA A 158 -12.80 4.34 -8.65
CA ALA A 158 -13.00 3.87 -10.02
C ALA A 158 -13.96 4.79 -10.79
N ILE A 159 -15.09 5.16 -10.18
CA ILE A 159 -16.07 6.07 -10.78
C ILE A 159 -15.48 7.47 -10.97
N ARG A 160 -14.66 7.94 -10.01
CA ARG A 160 -13.92 9.22 -10.15
C ARG A 160 -12.91 9.23 -11.29
N SER A 161 -12.48 8.06 -11.76
CA SER A 161 -11.58 7.89 -12.90
C SER A 161 -12.32 7.87 -14.26
N GLU A 162 -13.66 7.93 -14.26
CA GLU A 162 -14.47 7.99 -15.47
C GLU A 162 -14.11 9.24 -16.32
N PRO A 163 -13.97 9.11 -17.65
CA PRO A 163 -13.64 10.24 -18.49
C PRO A 163 -14.80 11.26 -18.61
N SER A 164 -14.45 12.54 -18.72
CA SER A 164 -15.37 13.68 -18.61
C SER A 164 -16.42 13.83 -19.72
N HIS A 165 -16.34 13.03 -20.80
CA HIS A 165 -17.35 13.06 -21.86
C HIS A 165 -18.67 12.38 -21.46
N THR A 166 -18.65 11.54 -20.42
CA THR A 166 -19.84 10.90 -19.87
C THR A 166 -20.38 11.74 -18.72
N LYS A 167 -21.52 12.41 -18.93
CA LYS A 167 -22.12 13.32 -17.94
C LYS A 167 -22.93 12.55 -16.88
N CYS A 168 -22.25 11.74 -16.08
CA CYS A 168 -22.88 11.02 -14.96
C CYS A 168 -22.69 11.70 -13.61
N ASN A 169 -21.81 12.71 -13.52
CA ASN A 169 -21.57 13.47 -12.30
C ASN A 169 -22.52 14.67 -12.18
N ALA A 170 -23.27 14.75 -11.08
CA ALA A 170 -24.17 15.85 -10.74
C ALA A 170 -23.45 17.21 -10.53
N HIS A 171 -22.13 17.21 -10.38
CA HIS A 171 -21.34 18.43 -10.20
C HIS A 171 -21.11 19.16 -11.54
N THR A 172 -22.00 20.09 -11.85
CA THR A 172 -21.79 21.14 -12.86
C THR A 172 -20.54 21.95 -12.47
N GLN A 173 -19.64 22.20 -13.43
CA GLN A 173 -18.41 22.95 -13.20
C GLN A 173 -18.70 24.41 -12.86
N ASN A 174 -18.55 24.79 -11.60
CA ASN A 174 -18.44 26.19 -11.17
C ASN A 174 -16.95 26.53 -11.05
N GLY A 175 -16.50 27.47 -11.90
CA GLY A 175 -15.10 27.74 -12.21
C GLY A 175 -14.27 28.44 -11.12
N HIS A 176 -14.11 27.83 -9.94
CA HIS A 176 -13.09 28.26 -8.97
C HIS A 176 -12.56 27.08 -8.13
N THR A 177 -11.88 26.13 -8.78
CA THR A 177 -11.50 24.83 -8.19
C THR A 177 -10.08 24.35 -8.53
N ASP A 178 -9.25 25.17 -9.17
CA ASP A 178 -7.91 24.77 -9.61
C ASP A 178 -6.96 24.43 -8.45
N TRP A 179 -7.04 25.14 -7.32
CA TRP A 179 -6.19 24.83 -6.17
C TRP A 179 -6.60 23.52 -5.48
N ILE A 180 -7.91 23.22 -5.43
CA ILE A 180 -8.44 22.02 -4.78
C ILE A 180 -8.07 20.77 -5.58
N THR A 181 -8.07 20.85 -6.92
CA THR A 181 -7.62 19.74 -7.77
C THR A 181 -6.12 19.49 -7.62
N VAL A 182 -5.31 20.55 -7.56
CA VAL A 182 -3.87 20.45 -7.27
C VAL A 182 -3.61 19.83 -5.90
N LEU A 183 -4.32 20.28 -4.86
CA LEU A 183 -4.20 19.70 -3.52
C LEU A 183 -4.56 18.21 -3.52
N SER A 184 -5.69 17.86 -4.13
CA SER A 184 -6.18 16.48 -4.21
C SER A 184 -5.17 15.58 -4.94
N PHE A 185 -4.54 16.11 -5.98
CA PHE A 185 -3.50 15.44 -6.73
C PHE A 185 -2.24 15.19 -5.88
N LEU A 186 -1.76 16.19 -5.13
CA LEU A 186 -0.60 16.03 -4.24
C LEU A 186 -0.87 15.03 -3.11
N ILE A 187 -2.09 15.05 -2.55
CA ILE A 187 -2.53 14.06 -1.55
C ILE A 187 -2.52 12.65 -2.16
N ALA A 188 -2.99 12.48 -3.40
CA ALA A 188 -2.97 11.19 -4.08
C ALA A 188 -1.54 10.66 -4.28
N ILE A 189 -0.61 11.50 -4.75
CA ILE A 189 0.81 11.13 -4.85
C ILE A 189 1.35 10.71 -3.47
N GLY A 190 1.10 11.52 -2.43
CA GLY A 190 1.54 11.21 -1.08
C GLY A 190 1.00 9.87 -0.57
N ALA A 191 -0.29 9.60 -0.79
CA ALA A 191 -0.93 8.35 -0.40
C ALA A 191 -0.32 7.14 -1.12
N ILE A 192 -0.06 7.23 -2.42
CA ILE A 192 0.55 6.14 -3.20
C ILE A 192 2.01 5.92 -2.79
N VAL A 193 2.77 6.98 -2.52
CA VAL A 193 4.14 6.87 -1.98
C VAL A 193 4.14 6.19 -0.62
N MET A 194 3.22 6.58 0.27
CA MET A 194 3.08 5.95 1.59
C MET A 194 2.68 4.48 1.47
N ALA A 195 1.76 4.16 0.55
CA ALA A 195 1.40 2.77 0.27
C ALA A 195 2.61 1.97 -0.27
N THR A 196 3.35 2.52 -1.22
CA THR A 196 4.59 1.89 -1.77
C THR A 196 5.60 1.64 -0.66
N PHE A 197 5.84 2.63 0.21
CA PHE A 197 6.74 2.52 1.33
C PHE A 197 6.28 1.45 2.34
N SER A 198 4.99 1.44 2.69
CA SER A 198 4.39 0.46 3.60
C SER A 198 4.50 -0.96 3.04
N THR A 199 4.13 -1.16 1.77
CA THR A 199 4.24 -2.47 1.12
C THR A 199 5.70 -2.91 1.03
N GLY A 200 6.65 -1.99 0.78
CA GLY A 200 8.07 -2.32 0.70
C GLY A 200 8.68 -2.80 2.03
N ILE A 201 8.15 -2.36 3.17
CA ILE A 201 8.61 -2.79 4.50
C ILE A 201 7.91 -4.05 5.00
N ASP A 202 6.74 -4.39 4.45
CA ASP A 202 5.91 -5.54 4.84
C ASP A 202 6.45 -6.89 4.34
N SER A 203 7.74 -6.96 4.02
CA SER A 203 8.37 -8.14 3.43
C SER A 203 8.34 -9.37 4.34
N GLU A 204 8.12 -9.19 5.66
CA GLU A 204 8.04 -10.30 6.60
C GLU A 204 6.81 -11.17 6.34
N SER A 205 5.66 -10.53 6.14
CA SER A 205 4.37 -11.17 5.84
C SER A 205 4.44 -11.96 4.53
N PHE A 206 5.07 -11.39 3.50
CA PHE A 206 5.34 -12.09 2.24
C PHE A 206 6.40 -13.20 2.40
N SER A 207 7.46 -12.98 3.18
CA SER A 207 8.50 -13.99 3.40
C SER A 207 7.95 -15.23 4.12
N PHE A 208 7.04 -15.04 5.07
CA PHE A 208 6.39 -16.13 5.80
C PHE A 208 5.51 -17.00 4.89
N GLN A 209 4.89 -16.41 3.87
CA GLN A 209 4.08 -17.14 2.89
C GLN A 209 4.93 -17.97 1.90
N PHE A 210 6.15 -17.51 1.57
CA PHE A 210 7.05 -18.16 0.61
C PHE A 210 8.18 -19.01 1.22
N ARG A 211 8.53 -18.81 2.49
CA ARG A 211 9.68 -19.44 3.16
C ARG A 211 9.28 -20.03 4.50
N LYS A 212 8.70 -21.23 4.46
CA LYS A 212 8.34 -22.00 5.66
C LYS A 212 9.53 -22.67 6.38
N ASP A 213 10.74 -22.65 5.80
CA ASP A 213 11.82 -23.56 6.22
C ASP A 213 13.14 -22.91 6.71
N GLU A 214 13.24 -21.59 6.88
CA GLU A 214 14.46 -20.96 7.42
C GLU A 214 14.18 -20.24 8.74
N ALA A 215 14.79 -20.72 9.83
CA ALA A 215 14.77 -20.07 11.14
C ALA A 215 15.49 -18.71 11.05
N LYS A 216 14.80 -17.62 11.40
CA LYS A 216 15.38 -16.27 11.45
C LYS A 216 16.12 -16.06 12.78
N GLU A 217 17.31 -15.47 12.73
CA GLU A 217 18.00 -14.94 13.91
C GLU A 217 17.32 -13.63 14.37
N GLU A 218 17.21 -13.39 15.69
CA GLU A 218 16.62 -12.16 16.27
C GLU A 218 17.36 -10.87 15.83
N ASP A 219 18.55 -11.02 15.27
CA ASP A 219 19.42 -9.98 14.71
C ASP A 219 19.24 -9.80 13.19
N ASP A 220 18.07 -10.09 12.61
CA ASP A 220 17.78 -9.72 11.21
C ASP A 220 17.11 -8.34 11.06
N ILE A 221 17.46 -7.64 9.98
CA ILE A 221 16.86 -6.35 9.60
C ILE A 221 15.38 -6.60 9.25
N PRO A 222 14.44 -5.75 9.70
CA PRO A 222 12.99 -6.02 9.63
C PRO A 222 12.40 -6.07 8.21
N TYR A 223 13.22 -5.90 7.17
CA TYR A 223 12.78 -6.05 5.79
C TYR A 223 13.90 -6.51 4.87
N SER A 224 13.54 -7.26 3.83
CA SER A 224 14.47 -7.67 2.77
C SER A 224 14.76 -6.51 1.82
N TYR A 225 16.03 -6.16 1.65
CA TYR A 225 16.46 -5.12 0.72
C TYR A 225 15.99 -5.36 -0.72
N GLY A 226 16.05 -6.61 -1.18
CA GLY A 226 15.63 -6.96 -2.54
C GLY A 226 14.13 -6.75 -2.76
N PHE A 227 13.31 -7.18 -1.81
CA PHE A 227 11.86 -6.98 -1.86
C PHE A 227 11.50 -5.49 -1.78
N PHE A 228 12.15 -4.74 -0.89
CA PHE A 228 11.95 -3.30 -0.75
C PHE A 228 12.18 -2.56 -2.06
N HIS A 229 13.33 -2.79 -2.72
CA HIS A 229 13.63 -2.13 -4.01
C HIS A 229 12.74 -2.62 -5.15
N LEU A 230 12.32 -3.90 -5.13
CA LEU A 230 11.35 -4.44 -6.09
C LEU A 230 9.99 -3.74 -5.99
N VAL A 231 9.47 -3.53 -4.77
CA VAL A 231 8.21 -2.81 -4.55
C VAL A 231 8.32 -1.36 -5.01
N PHE A 232 9.44 -0.68 -4.75
CA PHE A 232 9.68 0.67 -5.25
C PHE A 232 9.75 0.73 -6.79
N SER A 233 10.37 -0.27 -7.43
CA SER A 233 10.40 -0.39 -8.89
C SER A 233 9.00 -0.60 -9.48
N LEU A 234 8.20 -1.50 -8.90
CA LEU A 234 6.83 -1.74 -9.32
C LEU A 234 5.93 -0.50 -9.05
N GLY A 235 6.16 0.19 -7.94
CA GLY A 235 5.50 1.47 -7.63
C GLY A 235 5.85 2.57 -8.63
N ALA A 236 7.10 2.62 -9.13
CA ALA A 236 7.48 3.54 -10.21
C ALA A 236 6.74 3.22 -11.52
N MET A 237 6.59 1.94 -11.86
CA MET A 237 5.80 1.50 -13.02
C MET A 237 4.32 1.86 -12.87
N TYR A 238 3.77 1.70 -11.67
CA TYR A 238 2.43 2.14 -11.34
C TYR A 238 2.27 3.65 -11.56
N PHE A 239 3.12 4.49 -10.96
CA PHE A 239 3.11 5.95 -11.19
C PHE A 239 3.21 6.33 -12.67
N ALA A 240 4.06 5.65 -13.43
CA ALA A 240 4.18 5.87 -14.86
C ALA A 240 2.83 5.63 -15.58
N MET A 241 2.13 4.54 -15.25
CA MET A 241 0.79 4.27 -15.79
C MET A 241 -0.23 5.33 -15.35
N LEU A 242 -0.20 5.77 -14.10
CA LEU A 242 -1.14 6.79 -13.64
C LEU A 242 -0.96 8.10 -14.38
N PHE A 243 0.29 8.52 -14.57
CA PHE A 243 0.62 9.79 -15.22
C PHE A 243 0.18 9.86 -16.67
N ILE A 244 0.06 8.72 -17.35
CA ILE A 244 -0.47 8.62 -18.72
C ILE A 244 -1.93 8.16 -18.76
N SER A 245 -2.60 8.10 -17.61
CA SER A 245 -3.98 7.60 -17.49
C SER A 245 -4.19 6.21 -18.10
N TRP A 246 -3.20 5.32 -17.97
CA TRP A 246 -3.23 3.96 -18.51
C TRP A 246 -3.40 3.88 -20.03
N ASN A 247 -3.12 4.97 -20.75
CA ASN A 247 -3.21 5.06 -22.20
C ASN A 247 -1.84 5.41 -22.80
N LEU A 248 -1.33 4.56 -23.69
CA LEU A 248 -0.04 4.79 -24.36
C LEU A 248 -0.11 5.70 -25.58
N GLU A 249 -1.31 5.92 -26.12
CA GLU A 249 -1.52 6.66 -27.36
C GLU A 249 -1.90 8.13 -27.10
N HIS A 250 -2.60 8.41 -25.99
CA HIS A 250 -3.15 9.72 -25.69
C HIS A 250 -2.68 10.20 -24.32
N SER A 251 -2.18 11.44 -24.23
CA SER A 251 -1.71 12.03 -22.98
C SER A 251 -2.87 12.46 -22.07
N ALA A 252 -2.69 12.30 -20.77
CA ALA A 252 -3.64 12.75 -19.76
C ALA A 252 -3.77 14.29 -19.74
N PRO A 253 -4.95 14.84 -19.44
CA PRO A 253 -5.12 16.28 -19.19
C PRO A 253 -4.20 16.79 -18.06
N LYS A 254 -3.83 18.07 -18.13
CA LYS A 254 -3.05 18.75 -17.09
C LYS A 254 -3.75 18.63 -15.73
N TRP A 255 -2.98 18.44 -14.66
CA TRP A 255 -3.48 18.28 -13.28
C TRP A 255 -4.42 17.09 -13.07
N SER A 256 -4.39 16.12 -14.00
CA SER A 256 -5.12 14.87 -13.88
C SER A 256 -4.15 13.69 -13.95
N MET A 257 -4.55 12.62 -13.30
CA MET A 257 -3.89 11.34 -13.24
C MET A 257 -4.99 10.30 -13.11
N ASP A 258 -4.82 9.13 -13.72
CA ASP A 258 -5.80 8.04 -13.65
C ASP A 258 -7.19 8.36 -14.21
N VAL A 259 -7.32 9.26 -15.19
CA VAL A 259 -8.61 9.57 -15.82
C VAL A 259 -8.73 8.83 -17.15
N GLY A 260 -9.60 7.82 -17.20
CA GLY A 260 -9.87 7.03 -18.39
C GLY A 260 -10.53 5.69 -18.06
N TRP A 261 -11.22 5.11 -19.04
CA TRP A 261 -11.91 3.83 -18.88
C TRP A 261 -10.99 2.69 -18.43
N THR A 262 -9.75 2.66 -18.93
CA THR A 262 -8.75 1.66 -18.51
C THR A 262 -8.46 1.76 -17.01
N SER A 263 -8.27 2.98 -16.49
CA SER A 263 -8.05 3.23 -15.06
C SER A 263 -9.27 2.80 -14.23
N THR A 264 -10.48 3.16 -14.67
CA THR A 264 -11.73 2.73 -14.03
C THR A 264 -11.81 1.21 -13.93
N TRP A 265 -11.58 0.49 -15.02
CA TRP A 265 -11.63 -0.97 -15.04
C TRP A 265 -10.57 -1.62 -14.17
N VAL A 266 -9.33 -1.10 -14.18
CA VAL A 266 -8.26 -1.61 -13.31
C VAL A 266 -8.65 -1.51 -11.84
N LYS A 267 -9.27 -0.39 -11.43
CA LYS A 267 -9.73 -0.18 -10.04
C LYS A 267 -10.92 -1.08 -9.67
N ILE A 268 -11.88 -1.27 -10.58
CA ILE A 268 -13.01 -2.20 -10.37
C ILE A 268 -12.54 -3.65 -10.27
N VAL A 269 -11.61 -4.06 -11.14
CA VAL A 269 -11.03 -5.40 -11.07
C VAL A 269 -10.25 -5.58 -9.75
N ASN A 270 -9.52 -4.55 -9.31
CA ASN A 270 -8.84 -4.56 -8.00
C ASN A 270 -9.84 -4.69 -6.84
N GLU A 271 -11.01 -4.04 -6.91
CA GLU A 271 -12.10 -4.21 -5.93
C GLU A 271 -12.61 -5.66 -5.89
N TRP A 272 -12.79 -6.29 -7.05
CA TRP A 272 -13.24 -7.68 -7.12
C TRP A 272 -12.22 -8.65 -6.54
N PHE A 273 -10.94 -8.45 -6.86
CA PHE A 273 -9.86 -9.22 -6.23
C PHE A 273 -9.82 -9.00 -4.72
N ALA A 274 -10.02 -7.76 -4.26
CA ALA A 274 -10.09 -7.45 -2.83
C ALA A 274 -11.21 -8.24 -2.14
N ALA A 275 -12.42 -8.18 -2.70
CA ALA A 275 -13.58 -8.92 -2.19
C ALA A 275 -13.41 -10.45 -2.28
N GLY A 276 -12.68 -10.95 -3.29
CA GLY A 276 -12.44 -12.37 -3.50
C GLY A 276 -11.34 -12.97 -2.62
N ILE A 277 -10.30 -12.20 -2.27
CA ILE A 277 -9.18 -12.64 -1.43
C ILE A 277 -9.54 -12.52 0.07
N TYR A 278 -10.30 -11.50 0.45
CA TYR A 278 -10.69 -11.26 1.84
C TYR A 278 -11.32 -12.47 2.59
N PRO A 279 -12.20 -13.28 1.97
CA PRO A 279 -12.84 -14.38 2.67
C PRO A 279 -11.92 -15.58 2.94
N GLU A 280 -10.67 -15.54 2.49
CA GLU A 280 -9.70 -16.59 2.79
C GLU A 280 -9.32 -16.54 4.28
N PRO A 281 -9.51 -17.63 5.03
CA PRO A 281 -9.31 -17.63 6.48
C PRO A 281 -7.82 -17.53 6.83
N LYS A 282 -7.29 -16.30 6.93
CA LYS A 282 -6.02 -16.01 7.59
C LYS A 282 -6.23 -16.07 9.10
N ARG A 283 -6.30 -17.32 9.62
CA ARG A 283 -6.23 -17.74 11.03
C ARG A 283 -6.35 -16.59 12.05
N SER A 284 -7.57 -16.07 12.21
CA SER A 284 -7.96 -15.32 13.40
C SER A 284 -8.76 -16.28 14.28
N ASP A 285 -8.21 -16.57 15.45
CA ASP A 285 -8.88 -17.32 16.51
C ASP A 285 -10.20 -16.64 16.92
N PRO A 286 -11.18 -17.41 17.44
CA PRO A 286 -12.58 -16.99 17.50
C PRO A 286 -12.83 -15.77 18.41
N CYS A 287 -13.60 -14.78 17.93
CA CYS A 287 -14.26 -13.82 18.83
C CYS A 287 -15.62 -14.34 19.32
N CYS A 288 -15.71 -14.47 20.65
CA CYS A 288 -16.76 -13.94 21.54
C CYS A 288 -18.17 -14.55 21.63
N PHE A 289 -18.57 -15.64 20.96
CA PHE A 289 -19.90 -16.22 21.25
C PHE A 289 -19.92 -17.49 22.12
N LEU A 290 -18.81 -18.25 22.23
CA LEU A 290 -18.84 -19.57 22.89
C LEU A 290 -17.81 -19.81 24.02
N GLU A 291 -16.71 -19.06 24.11
CA GLU A 291 -15.64 -19.36 25.08
C GLU A 291 -15.77 -18.67 26.44
N GLY A 292 -16.73 -17.75 26.60
CA GLY A 292 -16.95 -17.04 27.86
C GLY A 292 -17.53 -17.88 29.01
N LEU A 293 -17.86 -19.16 28.77
CA LEU A 293 -18.43 -20.05 29.80
C LEU A 293 -17.43 -21.10 30.33
N VAL A 294 -16.31 -21.32 29.65
CA VAL A 294 -15.42 -22.48 29.92
C VAL A 294 -14.11 -22.05 30.61
N LEU A 295 -13.68 -20.80 30.45
CA LEU A 295 -12.37 -20.33 30.90
C LEU A 295 -12.33 -19.73 32.32
N GLU A 296 -13.46 -19.64 33.03
CA GLU A 296 -13.47 -19.29 34.47
C GLU A 296 -13.05 -20.46 35.38
N VAL A 297 -12.78 -21.66 34.82
CA VAL A 297 -12.48 -22.88 35.59
C VAL A 297 -10.98 -23.24 35.62
N LEU A 298 -10.10 -22.66 34.80
CA LEU A 298 -8.70 -23.10 34.70
C LEU A 298 -7.70 -21.95 34.51
N ALA A 299 -7.19 -21.40 35.61
CA ALA A 299 -5.74 -21.20 35.83
C ALA A 299 -5.47 -20.28 37.03
N MET A 300 -5.10 -20.91 38.16
CA MET A 300 -4.40 -20.32 39.30
C MET A 300 -2.99 -20.94 39.37
N ASN A 301 -2.03 -20.13 39.83
CA ASN A 301 -0.72 -20.44 40.44
C ASN A 301 0.57 -20.42 39.58
N ASP A 302 1.22 -19.24 39.56
CA ASP A 302 2.48 -18.85 40.24
C ASP A 302 3.85 -19.58 40.06
N PRO A 303 4.98 -18.88 40.34
CA PRO A 303 6.20 -18.90 39.55
C PRO A 303 7.37 -19.70 40.17
N PHE A 304 8.39 -20.02 39.36
CA PHE A 304 9.63 -20.65 39.82
C PHE A 304 10.85 -19.80 39.43
N GLN A 305 11.65 -19.43 40.44
CA GLN A 305 12.91 -18.68 40.34
C GLN A 305 14.09 -19.57 39.92
N ILE A 306 15.04 -18.99 39.16
CA ILE A 306 16.35 -19.59 38.86
C ILE A 306 17.44 -18.73 39.53
N SER A 307 18.40 -19.38 40.19
CA SER A 307 19.59 -18.77 40.81
C SER A 307 20.86 -19.18 40.03
N PRO A 308 21.83 -18.27 39.79
CA PRO A 308 23.04 -18.59 39.03
C PRO A 308 24.18 -19.10 39.94
N GLY A 309 24.94 -20.08 39.45
CA GLY A 309 26.15 -20.60 40.08
C GLY A 309 27.43 -20.09 39.40
N ASP A 310 28.38 -19.65 40.21
CA ASP A 310 29.66 -19.06 39.83
C ASP A 310 30.66 -20.11 39.34
N LEU A 311 31.09 -20.04 38.06
CA LEU A 311 32.40 -20.58 37.63
C LEU A 311 32.83 -20.11 36.22
N GLU A 312 33.03 -18.80 35.98
CA GLU A 312 33.92 -18.26 34.90
C GLU A 312 33.94 -16.71 34.85
N ALA A 313 33.92 -15.99 35.97
CA ALA A 313 33.70 -14.53 35.98
C ALA A 313 34.61 -13.71 35.04
N ALA A 314 35.91 -14.05 34.91
CA ALA A 314 36.83 -13.30 34.05
C ALA A 314 36.67 -13.61 32.54
N GLN A 315 36.37 -14.85 32.16
CA GLN A 315 36.09 -15.21 30.75
C GLN A 315 34.68 -14.80 30.33
N LEU A 316 33.74 -14.80 31.29
CA LEU A 316 32.38 -14.33 31.10
C LEU A 316 32.34 -12.81 30.90
N ASP A 317 33.11 -12.03 31.67
CA ASP A 317 33.18 -10.57 31.48
C ASP A 317 33.77 -10.18 30.11
N ASP A 318 34.80 -10.89 29.63
CA ASP A 318 35.36 -10.65 28.29
C ASP A 318 34.40 -11.07 27.17
N LEU A 319 33.67 -12.18 27.34
CA LEU A 319 32.64 -12.63 26.40
C LEU A 319 31.43 -11.69 26.39
N ILE A 320 30.98 -11.23 27.57
CA ILE A 320 29.90 -10.24 27.71
C ILE A 320 30.29 -8.96 26.99
N ARG A 321 31.53 -8.48 27.18
CA ARG A 321 32.03 -7.28 26.50
C ARG A 321 32.07 -7.46 24.97
N GLU A 322 32.47 -8.63 24.47
CA GLU A 322 32.44 -8.91 23.03
C GLU A 322 31.01 -8.97 22.47
N ILE A 323 30.07 -9.53 23.23
CA ILE A 323 28.63 -9.56 22.88
C ILE A 323 28.03 -8.15 22.92
N GLU A 324 28.35 -7.34 23.94
CA GLU A 324 27.94 -5.95 24.05
C GLU A 324 28.47 -5.10 22.89
N GLU A 325 29.75 -5.27 22.52
CA GLU A 325 30.34 -4.55 21.39
C GLU A 325 29.69 -4.96 20.06
N LYS A 326 29.47 -6.26 19.84
CA LYS A 326 28.76 -6.76 18.65
C LYS A 326 27.30 -6.30 18.60
N SER A 327 26.59 -6.32 19.72
CA SER A 327 25.20 -5.88 19.80
C SER A 327 25.07 -4.37 19.58
N LEU A 328 25.99 -3.56 20.11
CA LEU A 328 26.05 -2.12 19.86
C LEU A 328 26.33 -1.83 18.37
N PHE A 329 27.31 -2.53 17.79
CA PHE A 329 27.62 -2.42 16.36
C PHE A 329 26.41 -2.78 15.49
N TYR A 330 25.77 -3.91 15.78
CA TYR A 330 24.56 -4.37 15.10
C TYR A 330 23.40 -3.36 15.25
N HIS A 331 23.18 -2.85 16.46
CA HIS A 331 22.14 -1.86 16.71
C HIS A 331 22.39 -0.56 15.93
N GLN A 332 23.65 -0.12 15.83
CA GLN A 332 24.04 1.03 15.04
C GLN A 332 23.82 0.80 13.53
N GLU A 333 24.20 -0.36 13.01
CA GLU A 333 23.95 -0.75 11.62
C GLU A 333 22.45 -0.83 11.29
N LYS A 334 21.65 -1.45 12.18
CA LYS A 334 20.19 -1.50 12.08
C LYS A 334 19.61 -0.08 12.03
N LYS A 335 20.07 0.83 12.88
CA LYS A 335 19.65 2.24 12.88
C LYS A 335 20.01 2.96 11.57
N LYS A 336 21.17 2.67 10.98
CA LYS A 336 21.55 3.20 9.65
C LYS A 336 20.61 2.69 8.55
N SER A 337 20.35 1.39 8.51
CA SER A 337 19.40 0.76 7.57
C SER A 337 17.98 1.34 7.71
N LEU A 338 17.54 1.59 8.94
CA LEU A 338 16.24 2.21 9.23
C LEU A 338 16.17 3.68 8.83
N ARG A 339 17.29 4.42 8.82
CA ARG A 339 17.33 5.78 8.25
C ARG A 339 17.31 5.74 6.72
N ALA A 340 18.03 4.80 6.11
CA ALA A 340 18.14 4.68 4.67
C ALA A 340 16.78 4.49 3.98
N ARG A 341 15.87 3.69 4.54
CA ARG A 341 14.51 3.53 3.97
C ARG A 341 13.76 4.86 3.83
N TYR A 342 13.86 5.76 4.81
CA TYR A 342 13.18 7.07 4.73
C TYR A 342 13.81 7.93 3.65
N VAL A 343 15.13 7.89 3.50
CA VAL A 343 15.82 8.60 2.42
C VAL A 343 15.35 8.08 1.05
N TYR A 344 15.23 6.76 0.85
CA TYR A 344 14.66 6.20 -0.38
C TYR A 344 13.20 6.64 -0.59
N GLY A 345 12.38 6.61 0.45
CA GLY A 345 10.99 7.11 0.39
C GLY A 345 10.90 8.58 -0.01
N THR A 346 11.75 9.43 0.56
CA THR A 346 11.83 10.87 0.20
C THR A 346 12.31 11.05 -1.23
N ILE A 347 13.36 10.34 -1.66
CA ILE A 347 13.86 10.38 -3.04
C ILE A 347 12.75 9.98 -4.01
N PHE A 348 12.04 8.89 -3.73
CA PHE A 348 10.94 8.40 -4.55
C PHE A 348 9.81 9.43 -4.66
N LEU A 349 9.43 10.08 -3.55
CA LEU A 349 8.46 11.19 -3.57
C LEU A 349 8.93 12.34 -4.46
N VAL A 350 10.16 12.80 -4.27
CA VAL A 350 10.72 13.93 -5.03
C VAL A 350 10.80 13.61 -6.52
N ILE A 351 11.25 12.40 -6.91
CA ILE A 351 11.29 11.99 -8.31
C ILE A 351 9.90 12.00 -8.94
N ASN A 352 8.89 11.46 -8.26
CA ASN A 352 7.52 11.43 -8.79
C ASN A 352 6.92 12.84 -8.91
N LEU A 353 7.21 13.74 -7.97
CA LEU A 353 6.84 15.16 -8.09
C LEU A 353 7.56 15.85 -9.25
N CYS A 354 8.86 15.58 -9.45
CA CYS A 354 9.62 16.09 -10.59
C CYS A 354 9.07 15.54 -11.92
N ALA A 355 8.76 14.26 -11.99
CA ALA A 355 8.19 13.62 -13.18
C ALA A 355 6.84 14.25 -13.55
N TRP A 356 5.98 14.48 -12.56
CA TRP A 356 4.74 15.22 -12.75
C TRP A 356 4.97 16.66 -13.24
N PHE A 357 5.88 17.40 -12.59
CA PHE A 357 6.18 18.77 -12.99
C PHE A 357 6.70 18.83 -14.43
N ILE A 358 7.58 17.91 -14.82
CA ILE A 358 8.06 17.78 -16.20
C ILE A 358 6.89 17.47 -17.14
N ARG A 359 6.04 16.48 -16.84
CA ARG A 359 4.89 16.12 -17.69
C ARG A 359 3.98 17.33 -17.97
N ASP A 360 3.62 18.09 -16.95
CA ASP A 360 2.62 19.16 -17.06
C ASP A 360 3.19 20.51 -17.55
N TYR A 361 4.50 20.72 -17.44
CA TYR A 361 5.13 22.02 -17.71
C TYR A 361 6.30 22.00 -18.70
N ALA A 362 6.90 20.84 -18.98
CA ALA A 362 8.08 20.77 -19.83
C ALA A 362 7.81 21.28 -21.24
N GLN A 363 6.63 21.05 -21.84
CA GLN A 363 6.33 21.60 -23.16
C GLN A 363 6.44 23.13 -23.20
N LYS A 364 5.96 23.84 -22.17
CA LYS A 364 6.09 25.30 -22.08
C LYS A 364 7.55 25.72 -21.90
N ALA A 365 8.31 25.02 -21.06
CA ALA A 365 9.73 25.29 -20.86
C ALA A 365 10.55 25.03 -22.14
N LEU A 366 10.28 23.92 -22.83
CA LEU A 366 10.99 23.48 -24.03
C LEU A 366 10.71 24.38 -25.23
N THR A 367 9.47 24.85 -25.41
CA THR A 367 9.14 25.85 -26.45
C THR A 367 9.82 27.20 -26.23
N THR A 368 10.22 27.49 -24.98
CA THR A 368 10.93 28.73 -24.62
C THR A 368 12.45 28.58 -24.76
N LEU A 369 12.98 27.35 -24.62
CA LEU A 369 14.41 27.03 -24.66
C LEU A 369 14.92 26.56 -26.03
N ILE A 370 14.07 25.97 -26.88
CA ILE A 370 14.44 25.46 -28.21
C ILE A 370 13.60 26.18 -29.27
N PRO A 371 14.14 27.19 -29.98
CA PRO A 371 13.41 27.88 -31.04
C PRO A 371 13.19 26.96 -32.24
N ARG A 372 12.02 26.31 -32.31
CA ARG A 372 11.23 25.75 -33.45
C ARG A 372 11.91 25.10 -34.66
N LYS A 373 13.23 24.99 -34.77
CA LYS A 373 13.94 24.50 -35.97
C LYS A 373 14.61 23.13 -35.82
N VAL A 374 14.46 22.46 -34.67
CA VAL A 374 15.10 21.13 -34.44
C VAL A 374 14.12 20.15 -33.79
N ILE A 375 12.88 20.08 -34.30
CA ILE A 375 11.99 18.95 -34.00
C ILE A 375 11.39 18.51 -35.33
N ILE A 376 12.08 17.56 -35.97
CA ILE A 376 11.57 16.77 -37.09
C ILE A 376 11.61 15.31 -36.62
N PHE A 377 10.39 14.76 -36.48
CA PHE A 377 9.97 13.41 -36.09
C PHE A 377 10.14 12.98 -34.63
#